data_AF-A0A9W9T5Q1-F1
#
_entry.id   AF-A0A9W9T5Q1-F1
#
_cell.length_a   1.000
_cell.length_b   1.000
_cell.length_c   1.000
_cell.angle_alpha   90.00
_cell.angle_beta   90.00
_cell.angle_gamma   90.00
#
_symmetry.space_group_name_H-M   'P 1'
#
loop_
_entity.id
_entity.type
_entity.pdbx_description
1 polymer ?
#
loop_
_entity_poly.entity_id
_entity_poly.type
_entity_poly.pdbx_seq_one_letter_code
_entity_poly.pdbx_strand_id
1 'polypeptide(L)'
;MENDPTTPNSPDSISWLSERTLSVSTSTTTLADPLSPMSISTPQDLPGSPFPIESPPIPFHESPNFHPHFLPLLRHLSTPLWPLVNCETGLPHPDFPPNMLAYNLLTSEQVDHLARHFHQVYPPVPATFNYPIHITPWIGTEEEKTLDLPTRVKRLGRFFGLRGCEGEGVDMDDHVDHENGNGNESESESEAEVLQQMELEWQQALQRAYAEESHRWNLK
;
A
#
# COMPACT_ATOMS: atom_id res chain seq x y z
N MET A 1 44.46 19.87 -16.69
CA MET A 1 43.65 19.47 -17.85
C MET A 1 43.30 18.01 -17.59
N GLU A 2 42.16 17.62 -17.04
CA GLU A 2 40.95 18.33 -16.62
C GLU A 2 40.36 17.53 -15.44
N ASN A 3 39.77 18.26 -14.49
CA ASN A 3 38.93 17.74 -13.42
C ASN A 3 37.58 17.36 -14.02
N ASP A 4 36.99 16.23 -13.61
CA ASP A 4 35.56 15.96 -13.85
C ASP A 4 34.81 15.98 -12.50
N PRO A 5 33.69 16.72 -12.39
CA PRO A 5 33.13 17.09 -11.10
C PRO A 5 32.18 16.03 -10.53
N THR A 6 32.24 15.93 -9.20
CA THR A 6 31.22 15.37 -8.31
C THR A 6 29.82 15.85 -8.67
N THR A 7 28.87 14.92 -8.81
CA THR A 7 27.44 15.22 -8.72
C THR A 7 26.90 14.62 -7.42
N PRO A 8 26.45 15.42 -6.45
CA PRO A 8 25.58 14.96 -5.36
C PRO A 8 24.12 15.13 -5.79
N ASN A 9 23.20 14.29 -5.26
CA ASN A 9 21.73 14.45 -5.16
C ASN A 9 21.10 13.04 -5.20
N SER A 10 20.21 12.59 -4.33
CA SER A 10 19.50 13.15 -3.18
C SER A 10 18.91 11.96 -2.39
N PRO A 11 18.51 12.16 -1.12
CA PRO A 11 17.98 11.12 -0.24
C PRO A 11 16.46 10.92 -0.41
N ASP A 12 15.92 9.95 0.32
CA ASP A 12 14.49 9.70 0.61
C ASP A 12 13.84 8.49 -0.06
N SER A 13 14.35 7.29 0.27
CA SER A 13 13.54 6.07 0.27
C SER A 13 12.73 6.01 1.57
N ILE A 14 11.47 6.42 1.53
CA ILE A 14 10.53 6.29 2.66
C ILE A 14 9.97 4.87 2.65
N SER A 15 10.58 3.98 3.45
CA SER A 15 10.28 2.54 3.55
C SER A 15 9.31 2.15 4.69
N TRP A 16 8.54 3.09 5.27
CA TRP A 16 7.91 2.88 6.59
C TRP A 16 6.38 2.68 6.62
N LEU A 17 5.71 2.29 5.52
CA LEU A 17 4.24 2.09 5.54
C LEU A 17 3.76 0.65 5.76
N SER A 18 4.64 -0.30 6.05
CA SER A 18 4.22 -1.61 6.56
C SER A 18 4.20 -1.57 8.08
N GLU A 19 3.03 -1.27 8.64
CA GLU A 19 2.48 -1.85 9.88
C GLU A 19 1.19 -1.07 10.27
N ARG A 20 0.04 -1.59 9.84
CA ARG A 20 -1.28 -1.13 10.31
C ARG A 20 -1.93 -2.24 11.12
N THR A 21 -1.66 -2.28 12.42
CA THR A 21 -2.50 -2.99 13.38
C THR A 21 -3.60 -2.05 13.85
N LEU A 22 -4.84 -2.28 13.42
CA LEU A 22 -6.01 -1.58 13.96
C LEU A 22 -6.78 -2.54 14.86
N SER A 23 -6.71 -2.27 16.17
CA SER A 23 -7.57 -2.89 17.18
C SER A 23 -9.02 -2.44 16.96
N VAL A 24 -9.87 -3.37 16.54
CA VAL A 24 -11.33 -3.18 16.50
C VAL A 24 -11.89 -3.31 17.92
N SER A 25 -12.52 -2.25 18.41
CA SER A 25 -13.41 -2.32 19.58
C SER A 25 -14.83 -2.61 19.09
N THR A 26 -15.33 -3.80 19.41
CA THR A 26 -16.72 -4.20 19.18
C THR A 26 -17.62 -3.55 20.23
N SER A 27 -18.56 -2.71 19.80
CA SER A 27 -19.72 -2.34 20.62
C SER A 27 -20.95 -3.00 20.04
N THR A 28 -21.50 -3.92 20.82
CA THR A 28 -22.65 -4.78 20.55
C THR A 28 -23.94 -3.97 20.37
N THR A 29 -24.67 -4.26 19.29
CA THR A 29 -26.01 -3.74 18.98
C THR A 29 -27.09 -4.51 19.75
N THR A 30 -28.18 -3.84 20.16
CA THR A 30 -29.42 -4.49 20.60
C THR A 30 -30.62 -3.91 19.86
N LEU A 31 -31.52 -4.81 19.51
CA LEU A 31 -32.66 -4.75 18.57
C LEU A 31 -33.86 -3.89 19.03
N ALA A 32 -34.55 -3.28 18.07
CA ALA A 32 -36.02 -3.21 17.91
C ALA A 32 -36.34 -2.44 16.60
N ASP A 33 -36.73 -3.11 15.51
CA ASP A 33 -38.11 -3.40 15.03
C ASP A 33 -38.74 -2.25 14.20
N PRO A 34 -39.44 -2.54 13.08
CA PRO A 34 -39.78 -1.58 12.03
C PRO A 34 -41.21 -1.03 12.18
N LEU A 35 -41.51 0.10 11.53
CA LEU A 35 -42.68 0.31 10.64
C LEU A 35 -42.87 1.80 10.27
N SER A 36 -43.22 1.96 9.00
CA SER A 36 -43.98 3.06 8.36
C SER A 36 -43.25 4.28 7.76
N PRO A 37 -43.55 4.60 6.49
CA PRO A 37 -43.16 5.84 5.82
C PRO A 37 -44.24 6.92 6.03
N MET A 38 -43.84 8.14 6.39
CA MET A 38 -44.73 9.30 6.30
C MET A 38 -44.08 10.47 5.55
N SER A 39 -44.66 10.71 4.39
CA SER A 39 -44.91 11.96 3.67
C SER A 39 -44.19 13.25 4.08
N ILE A 40 -43.66 13.86 3.01
CA ILE A 40 -43.36 15.27 2.75
C ILE A 40 -44.22 16.26 3.53
N SER A 41 -43.57 17.24 4.16
CA SER A 41 -44.08 18.62 4.27
C SER A 41 -42.92 19.62 4.28
N THR A 42 -43.16 20.70 3.57
CA THR A 42 -42.34 21.85 3.16
C THR A 42 -41.88 22.75 4.34
N PRO A 43 -40.95 23.71 4.11
CA PRO A 43 -40.17 24.36 5.15
C PRO A 43 -40.98 25.44 5.89
N GLN A 44 -40.85 25.47 7.21
CA GLN A 44 -41.31 26.57 8.05
C GLN A 44 -40.12 27.37 8.58
N ASP A 45 -40.15 28.66 8.24
CA ASP A 45 -39.45 29.77 8.86
C ASP A 45 -39.24 29.57 10.37
N LEU A 46 -37.98 29.69 10.81
CA LEU A 46 -37.65 29.96 12.20
C LEU A 46 -37.01 31.35 12.31
N PRO A 47 -37.49 32.18 13.27
CA PRO A 47 -37.08 33.57 13.42
C PRO A 47 -35.68 33.69 14.01
N GLY A 48 -35.00 34.77 13.63
CA GLY A 48 -33.63 35.10 14.00
C GLY A 48 -33.34 35.00 15.50
N SER A 49 -32.25 34.31 15.81
CA SER A 49 -31.63 34.27 17.13
C SER A 49 -30.96 35.64 17.44
N PRO A 50 -31.22 36.25 18.60
CA PRO A 50 -30.69 37.57 18.97
C PRO A 50 -29.42 37.46 19.84
N PHE A 51 -28.48 36.59 19.48
CA PHE A 51 -27.20 36.50 20.18
C PHE A 51 -26.05 36.77 19.20
N PRO A 52 -25.34 37.91 19.33
CA PRO A 52 -24.06 38.09 18.68
C PRO A 52 -23.10 37.07 19.28
N ILE A 53 -22.80 36.00 18.55
CA ILE A 53 -21.65 35.15 18.89
C ILE A 53 -20.42 35.94 18.46
N GLU A 54 -19.92 36.77 19.36
CA GLU A 54 -18.59 37.37 19.26
C GLU A 54 -17.60 36.23 19.47
N SER A 55 -17.13 35.65 18.37
CA SER A 55 -16.04 34.68 18.41
C SER A 55 -14.78 35.42 18.91
N PRO A 56 -14.19 35.01 20.06
CA PRO A 56 -12.94 35.61 20.49
C PRO A 56 -11.90 35.40 19.38
N PRO A 57 -11.02 36.39 19.10
CA PRO A 57 -9.96 36.23 18.13
C PRO A 57 -9.02 35.17 18.70
N ILE A 58 -9.18 33.93 18.24
CA ILE A 58 -8.25 32.86 18.56
C ILE A 58 -6.91 33.34 18.02
N PRO A 59 -5.89 33.58 18.87
CA PRO A 59 -4.56 33.84 18.35
C PRO A 59 -4.20 32.62 17.52
N PHE A 60 -4.02 32.82 16.21
CA PHE A 60 -3.44 31.82 15.34
C PHE A 60 -2.05 31.56 15.90
N HIS A 61 -1.94 30.52 16.73
CA HIS A 61 -0.67 30.03 17.21
C HIS A 61 0.10 29.62 15.95
N GLU A 62 1.14 30.38 15.63
CA GLU A 62 2.03 30.11 14.51
C GLU A 62 2.54 28.68 14.64
N SER A 63 2.12 27.86 13.67
CA SER A 63 2.62 26.53 13.30
C SER A 63 2.96 25.56 14.44
N PRO A 64 2.21 24.44 14.56
CA PRO A 64 2.73 23.23 15.18
C PRO A 64 4.05 22.88 14.48
N ASN A 65 5.08 22.50 15.25
CA ASN A 65 6.29 21.89 14.72
C ASN A 65 5.91 20.59 13.99
N PHE A 66 5.48 20.69 12.73
CA PHE A 66 5.15 19.53 11.93
C PHE A 66 6.44 18.79 11.59
N HIS A 67 6.37 17.45 11.64
CA HIS A 67 7.45 16.61 11.13
C HIS A 67 7.78 17.03 9.68
N PRO A 68 9.07 17.08 9.28
CA PRO A 68 9.47 17.58 7.96
C PRO A 68 8.74 16.88 6.80
N HIS A 69 8.33 15.63 6.99
CA HIS A 69 7.62 14.84 5.99
C HIS A 69 6.08 14.95 6.05
N PHE A 70 5.50 15.70 6.98
CA PHE A 70 4.05 15.83 7.10
C PHE A 70 3.41 16.47 5.86
N LEU A 71 3.91 17.62 5.41
CA LEU A 71 3.38 18.31 4.22
C LEU A 71 3.63 17.52 2.92
N PRO A 72 4.82 16.94 2.67
CA PRO A 72 5.03 16.03 1.55
C PRO A 72 4.06 14.83 1.54
N LEU A 73 3.85 14.19 2.69
CA LEU A 73 2.93 13.06 2.84
C LEU A 73 1.49 13.48 2.59
N LEU A 74 1.06 14.61 3.15
CA LEU A 74 -0.29 15.14 2.93
C LEU A 74 -0.53 15.44 1.44
N ARG A 75 0.46 16.04 0.77
CA ARG A 75 0.42 16.27 -0.68
C ARG A 75 0.29 14.95 -1.44
N HIS A 76 1.10 13.95 -1.10
CA HIS A 76 1.04 12.63 -1.72
C HIS A 76 -0.34 11.98 -1.54
N LEU A 77 -0.87 11.95 -0.32
CA LEU A 77 -2.19 11.38 -0.02
C LEU A 77 -3.34 12.14 -0.71
N SER A 78 -3.17 13.45 -0.95
CA SER A 78 -4.14 14.25 -1.71
C SER A 78 -4.06 14.09 -3.23
N THR A 79 -3.07 13.35 -3.75
CA THR A 79 -2.89 13.18 -5.20
C THR A 79 -4.13 12.51 -5.81
N PRO A 80 -4.76 13.13 -6.83
CA PRO A 80 -5.94 12.57 -7.47
C PRO A 80 -5.59 11.33 -8.29
N LEU A 81 -6.50 10.37 -8.30
CA LEU A 81 -6.42 9.16 -9.12
C LEU A 81 -7.50 9.23 -10.21
N TRP A 82 -7.10 8.93 -11.45
CA TRP A 82 -8.02 8.92 -12.58
C TRP A 82 -8.70 7.56 -12.71
N PRO A 83 -10.05 7.52 -12.80
CA PRO A 83 -10.78 6.27 -12.85
C PRO A 83 -10.48 5.51 -14.14
N LEU A 84 -10.08 4.25 -13.97
CA LEU A 84 -9.99 3.31 -15.08
C LEU A 84 -11.40 2.88 -15.51
N VAL A 85 -11.55 2.61 -16.80
CA VAL A 85 -12.78 2.09 -17.39
C VAL A 85 -12.65 0.59 -17.62
N ASN A 86 -13.75 -0.13 -17.45
CA ASN A 86 -13.79 -1.54 -17.82
C ASN A 86 -13.73 -1.66 -19.36
N CYS A 87 -12.92 -2.60 -19.86
CA CYS A 87 -12.66 -2.77 -21.30
C CYS A 87 -13.89 -3.22 -22.12
N GLU A 88 -14.86 -3.88 -21.50
CA GLU A 88 -16.10 -4.32 -22.15
C GLU A 88 -17.22 -3.28 -22.05
N THR A 89 -17.40 -2.69 -20.87
CA THR A 89 -18.53 -1.77 -20.62
C THR A 89 -18.18 -0.31 -20.90
N GLY A 90 -16.90 0.05 -20.90
CA GLY A 90 -16.43 1.43 -21.00
C GLY A 90 -16.76 2.29 -19.78
N LEU A 91 -17.27 1.70 -18.69
CA LEU A 91 -17.71 2.43 -17.50
C LEU A 91 -16.70 2.31 -16.35
N PRO A 92 -16.51 3.39 -15.57
CA PRO A 92 -15.73 3.33 -14.33
C PRO A 92 -16.50 2.62 -13.23
N HIS A 93 -15.78 2.02 -12.27
CA HIS A 93 -16.39 1.43 -11.08
C HIS A 93 -16.81 2.52 -10.08
N PRO A 94 -17.98 2.44 -9.42
CA PRO A 94 -18.42 3.43 -8.44
C PRO A 94 -17.49 3.55 -7.23
N ASP A 95 -16.85 2.45 -6.81
CA ASP A 95 -15.90 2.44 -5.68
C ASP A 95 -14.45 2.78 -6.11
N PHE A 96 -14.23 3.27 -7.33
CA PHE A 96 -12.88 3.66 -7.74
C PHE A 96 -12.38 4.81 -6.84
N PRO A 97 -11.19 4.70 -6.23
CA PRO A 97 -10.71 5.69 -5.28
C PRO A 97 -10.40 7.02 -5.98
N PRO A 98 -10.93 8.16 -5.51
CA PRO A 98 -10.70 9.47 -6.14
C PRO A 98 -9.30 10.03 -5.89
N ASN A 99 -8.59 9.55 -4.86
CA ASN A 99 -7.24 10.01 -4.50
C ASN A 99 -6.45 8.91 -3.77
N MET A 100 -5.17 9.16 -3.57
CA MET A 100 -4.26 8.23 -2.88
C MET A 100 -4.72 7.90 -1.45
N LEU A 101 -5.26 8.87 -0.70
CA LEU A 101 -5.80 8.59 0.63
C LEU A 101 -6.94 7.57 0.58
N ALA A 102 -7.92 7.76 -0.31
CA ALA A 102 -9.05 6.86 -0.48
C ALA A 102 -8.59 5.46 -0.92
N TYR A 103 -7.61 5.39 -1.82
CA TYR A 103 -6.98 4.12 -2.22
C TYR A 103 -6.39 3.37 -1.01
N ASN A 104 -5.66 4.07 -0.13
CA ASN A 104 -5.08 3.49 1.09
C ASN A 104 -6.13 3.11 2.16
N LEU A 105 -7.39 3.45 1.94
CA LEU A 105 -8.51 3.16 2.85
C LEU A 105 -9.52 2.18 2.26
N LEU A 106 -9.22 1.56 1.11
CA LEU A 106 -10.08 0.56 0.49
C LEU A 106 -10.29 -0.64 1.43
N THR A 107 -11.55 -1.07 1.55
CA THR A 107 -11.91 -2.27 2.30
C THR A 107 -11.66 -3.54 1.49
N SER A 108 -11.61 -4.68 2.16
CA SER A 108 -11.53 -5.99 1.49
C SER A 108 -12.60 -6.16 0.42
N GLU A 109 -13.85 -5.84 0.73
CA GLU A 109 -14.97 -5.98 -0.20
C GLU A 109 -14.81 -5.06 -1.42
N GLN A 110 -14.39 -3.80 -1.22
CA GLN A 110 -14.16 -2.86 -2.32
C GLN A 110 -13.03 -3.33 -3.23
N VAL A 111 -11.94 -3.86 -2.67
CA VAL A 111 -10.83 -4.41 -3.44
C VAL A 111 -11.28 -5.61 -4.27
N ASP A 112 -12.08 -6.51 -3.71
CA ASP A 112 -12.60 -7.68 -4.42
C ASP A 112 -13.60 -7.27 -5.53
N HIS A 113 -14.44 -6.25 -5.28
CA HIS A 113 -15.34 -5.70 -6.29
C HIS A 113 -14.58 -5.06 -7.45
N LEU A 114 -13.54 -4.27 -7.15
CA LEU A 114 -12.66 -3.68 -8.16
C LEU A 114 -11.97 -4.77 -9.00
N ALA A 115 -11.43 -5.81 -8.36
CA ALA A 115 -10.78 -6.92 -9.06
C ALA A 115 -11.75 -7.63 -10.03
N ARG A 116 -12.98 -7.92 -9.59
CA ARG A 116 -14.02 -8.51 -10.45
C ARG A 116 -14.43 -7.58 -11.59
N HIS A 117 -14.61 -6.28 -11.32
CA HIS A 117 -14.98 -5.28 -12.33
C HIS A 117 -13.95 -5.14 -13.44
N PHE A 118 -12.66 -5.27 -13.12
CA PHE A 118 -11.58 -5.19 -14.10
C PHE A 118 -11.10 -6.56 -14.61
N HIS A 119 -11.91 -7.61 -14.46
CA HIS A 119 -11.61 -8.96 -14.95
C HIS A 119 -10.27 -9.53 -14.42
N GLN A 120 -9.83 -9.12 -13.24
CA GLN A 120 -8.62 -9.63 -12.57
C GLN A 120 -8.98 -10.84 -11.69
N VAL A 121 -9.53 -11.88 -12.31
CA VAL A 121 -10.11 -13.07 -11.64
C VAL A 121 -9.54 -14.37 -12.21
N TYR A 122 -9.68 -15.46 -11.46
CA TYR A 122 -9.35 -16.82 -11.91
C TYR A 122 -10.62 -17.69 -12.01
N PRO A 123 -10.76 -18.54 -13.05
CA PRO A 123 -9.96 -18.55 -14.27
C PRO A 123 -10.04 -17.23 -15.07
N PRO A 124 -8.98 -16.85 -15.80
CA PRO A 124 -8.99 -15.62 -16.59
C PRO A 124 -10.07 -15.68 -17.68
N VAL A 125 -10.72 -14.55 -17.93
CA VAL A 125 -11.73 -14.40 -18.99
C VAL A 125 -11.11 -13.73 -20.21
N PRO A 126 -11.70 -13.82 -21.42
CA PRO A 126 -11.14 -13.17 -22.61
C PRO A 126 -10.86 -11.68 -22.43
N ALA A 127 -11.71 -10.98 -21.67
CA ALA A 127 -11.56 -9.57 -21.37
C ALA A 127 -10.34 -9.23 -20.50
N THR A 128 -9.80 -10.18 -19.73
CA THR A 128 -8.58 -10.00 -18.91
C THR A 128 -7.40 -9.60 -19.79
N PHE A 129 -7.28 -10.19 -20.99
CA PHE A 129 -6.19 -9.95 -21.93
C PHE A 129 -6.30 -8.63 -22.71
N ASN A 130 -7.43 -7.92 -22.58
CA ASN A 130 -7.60 -6.60 -23.19
C ASN A 130 -6.97 -5.47 -22.37
N TYR A 131 -6.55 -5.75 -21.13
CA TYR A 131 -5.86 -4.76 -20.30
C TYR A 131 -4.35 -4.81 -20.54
N PRO A 132 -3.67 -3.66 -20.51
CA PRO A 132 -2.22 -3.59 -20.74
C PRO A 132 -1.40 -4.24 -19.62
N ILE A 133 -1.98 -4.31 -18.41
CA ILE A 133 -1.36 -4.90 -17.23
C ILE A 133 -2.37 -5.88 -16.64
N HIS A 134 -1.89 -7.07 -16.28
CA HIS A 134 -2.64 -8.06 -15.51
C HIS A 134 -1.89 -8.35 -14.20
N ILE A 135 -2.64 -8.75 -13.18
CA ILE A 135 -2.10 -9.07 -11.85
C ILE A 135 -2.39 -10.52 -11.50
N THR A 136 -1.62 -11.08 -10.57
CA THR A 136 -1.90 -12.43 -10.04
C THR A 136 -3.28 -12.43 -9.35
N PRO A 137 -4.29 -13.12 -9.92
CA PRO A 137 -5.64 -13.08 -9.39
C PRO A 137 -5.72 -13.83 -8.07
N TRP A 138 -6.42 -13.26 -7.10
CA TRP A 138 -6.79 -13.96 -5.86
C TRP A 138 -8.28 -14.32 -5.82
N ILE A 139 -9.11 -13.69 -6.66
CA ILE A 139 -10.54 -14.00 -6.76
C ILE A 139 -10.71 -15.29 -7.55
N GLY A 140 -11.48 -16.24 -6.99
CA GLY A 140 -11.70 -17.55 -7.61
C GLY A 140 -10.57 -18.56 -7.41
N THR A 141 -9.55 -18.22 -6.60
CA THR A 141 -8.51 -19.15 -6.14
C THR A 141 -8.70 -19.49 -4.65
N GLU A 142 -7.93 -20.45 -4.15
CA GLU A 142 -7.89 -20.76 -2.70
C GLU A 142 -7.41 -19.56 -1.86
N GLU A 143 -6.70 -18.61 -2.49
CA GLU A 143 -6.18 -17.40 -1.86
C GLU A 143 -7.26 -16.36 -1.54
N GLU A 144 -8.47 -16.46 -2.11
CA GLU A 144 -9.53 -15.44 -1.96
C GLU A 144 -9.84 -15.11 -0.49
N LYS A 145 -9.74 -16.11 0.39
CA LYS A 145 -10.04 -15.98 1.82
C LYS A 145 -8.80 -15.89 2.71
N THR A 146 -7.64 -16.33 2.22
CA THR A 146 -6.42 -16.41 3.03
C THR A 146 -5.49 -15.22 2.79
N LEU A 147 -5.66 -14.49 1.68
CA LEU A 147 -4.73 -13.45 1.29
C LEU A 147 -5.04 -12.11 1.97
N ASP A 148 -3.99 -11.55 2.58
CA ASP A 148 -4.08 -10.34 3.37
C ASP A 148 -4.50 -9.12 2.53
N LEU A 149 -5.30 -8.23 3.14
CA LEU A 149 -5.78 -7.01 2.49
C LEU A 149 -4.64 -6.14 1.91
N PRO A 150 -3.52 -5.88 2.62
CA PRO A 150 -2.43 -5.06 2.07
C PRO A 150 -1.85 -5.63 0.78
N THR A 151 -1.76 -6.96 0.67
CA THR A 151 -1.24 -7.64 -0.52
C THR A 151 -2.23 -7.53 -1.68
N ARG A 152 -3.54 -7.67 -1.43
CA ARG A 152 -4.58 -7.43 -2.45
C ARG A 152 -4.57 -6.00 -2.95
N VAL A 153 -4.49 -5.03 -2.03
CA VAL A 153 -4.37 -3.61 -2.35
C VAL A 153 -3.11 -3.37 -3.18
N LYS A 154 -1.95 -3.89 -2.78
CA LYS A 154 -0.69 -3.76 -3.52
C LYS A 154 -0.78 -4.33 -4.95
N ARG A 155 -1.35 -5.53 -5.11
CA ARG A 155 -1.59 -6.12 -6.43
C ARG A 155 -2.49 -5.21 -7.27
N LEU A 156 -3.58 -4.69 -6.70
CA LEU A 156 -4.47 -3.74 -7.40
C LEU A 156 -3.75 -2.41 -7.74
N GLY A 157 -2.85 -1.93 -6.89
CA GLY A 157 -2.01 -0.77 -7.16
C GLY A 157 -1.11 -0.94 -8.38
N ARG A 158 -0.55 -2.15 -8.59
CA ARG A 158 0.21 -2.51 -9.80
C ARG A 158 -0.69 -2.40 -11.04
N PHE A 159 -1.92 -2.90 -10.96
CA PHE A 159 -2.90 -2.80 -12.05
C PHE A 159 -3.23 -1.33 -12.39
N PHE A 160 -3.34 -0.46 -11.37
CA PHE A 160 -3.58 0.98 -11.57
C PHE A 160 -2.34 1.76 -12.01
N GLY A 161 -1.16 1.13 -12.09
CA GLY A 161 0.09 1.81 -12.45
C GLY A 161 0.64 2.71 -11.33
N LEU A 162 0.33 2.41 -10.07
CA LEU A 162 0.86 3.14 -8.93
C LEU A 162 2.31 2.70 -8.64
N ARG A 163 3.21 3.67 -8.53
CA ARG A 163 4.63 3.44 -8.22
C ARG A 163 4.81 2.80 -6.84
N GLY A 164 5.80 1.92 -6.69
CA GLY A 164 6.08 1.23 -5.42
C GLY A 164 5.15 0.05 -5.12
N CYS A 165 4.22 -0.27 -6.04
CA CYS A 165 3.43 -1.49 -6.01
C CYS A 165 4.02 -2.62 -6.88
N GLU A 166 5.23 -2.44 -7.40
CA GLU A 166 5.87 -3.26 -8.45
C GLU A 166 6.55 -4.56 -7.95
N GLY A 167 6.26 -5.02 -6.72
CA GLY A 167 6.92 -6.20 -6.14
C GLY A 167 6.40 -7.54 -6.69
N GLU A 168 7.32 -8.50 -6.83
CA GLU A 168 7.26 -9.83 -7.48
C GLU A 168 5.86 -10.45 -7.56
N GLY A 169 5.14 -10.10 -8.61
CA GLY A 169 4.27 -11.07 -9.24
C GLY A 169 5.19 -11.94 -10.07
N VAL A 170 5.29 -13.23 -9.75
CA VAL A 170 5.96 -14.23 -10.58
C VAL A 170 5.49 -14.00 -12.02
N ASP A 171 6.39 -13.51 -12.87
CA ASP A 171 6.10 -13.24 -14.27
C ASP A 171 5.74 -14.59 -14.91
N MET A 172 4.45 -14.80 -15.16
CA MET A 172 4.02 -15.81 -16.11
C MET A 172 4.22 -15.24 -17.51
N ASP A 173 5.49 -15.07 -17.90
CA ASP A 173 5.85 -14.75 -19.28
C ASP A 173 6.23 -16.01 -20.05
N ASP A 174 5.49 -16.15 -21.14
CA ASP A 174 5.70 -16.88 -22.38
C ASP A 174 6.78 -17.98 -22.46
N HIS A 175 6.27 -19.19 -22.68
CA HIS A 175 7.03 -20.37 -23.08
C HIS A 175 7.52 -20.20 -24.53
N VAL A 176 8.69 -19.59 -24.73
CA VAL A 176 9.42 -19.71 -26.01
C VAL A 176 10.50 -20.78 -25.85
N ASP A 177 10.26 -21.92 -26.49
CA ASP A 177 11.17 -23.06 -26.54
C ASP A 177 12.57 -22.64 -26.99
N HIS A 178 13.55 -22.82 -26.10
CA HIS A 178 14.92 -23.17 -26.46
C HIS A 178 15.22 -24.51 -25.78
N GLU A 179 14.90 -25.59 -26.48
CA GLU A 179 15.61 -26.85 -26.27
C GLU A 179 17.11 -26.58 -26.46
N ASN A 180 17.89 -26.78 -25.39
CA ASN A 180 19.02 -27.72 -25.35
C ASN A 180 19.99 -27.35 -24.21
N GLY A 181 20.14 -28.26 -23.24
CA GLY A 181 21.38 -28.32 -22.44
C GLY A 181 21.20 -28.34 -20.94
N ASN A 182 21.13 -29.56 -20.40
CA ASN A 182 21.92 -30.01 -19.25
C ASN A 182 21.76 -29.24 -17.93
N GLY A 183 21.10 -29.89 -16.97
CA GLY A 183 20.81 -29.36 -15.64
C GLY A 183 22.04 -28.82 -14.89
N ASN A 184 21.79 -27.80 -14.07
CA ASN A 184 22.68 -27.43 -13.00
C ASN A 184 21.86 -26.87 -11.83
N GLU A 185 21.67 -27.70 -10.80
CA GLU A 185 21.37 -27.26 -9.43
C GLU A 185 22.58 -26.43 -8.95
N SER A 186 22.62 -25.13 -9.25
CA SER A 186 23.78 -24.29 -8.90
C SER A 186 23.44 -22.81 -8.80
N GLU A 187 22.27 -22.48 -8.26
CA GLU A 187 21.96 -21.11 -7.82
C GLU A 187 21.74 -21.03 -6.30
N SER A 188 21.28 -22.10 -5.66
CA SER A 188 21.08 -22.19 -4.21
C SER A 188 22.37 -22.37 -3.41
N GLU A 189 23.42 -22.96 -4.00
CA GLU A 189 24.74 -23.06 -3.34
C GLU A 189 25.38 -21.68 -3.15
N SER A 190 25.17 -20.76 -4.10
CA SER A 190 25.74 -19.41 -4.06
C SER A 190 25.12 -18.54 -2.97
N GLU A 191 23.81 -18.62 -2.76
CA GLU A 191 23.12 -17.89 -1.70
C GLU A 191 23.49 -18.44 -0.31
N ALA A 192 23.58 -19.77 -0.18
CA ALA A 192 23.97 -20.42 1.06
C ALA A 192 25.43 -20.13 1.44
N GLU A 193 26.34 -20.06 0.48
CA GLU A 193 27.73 -19.67 0.69
C GLU A 193 27.84 -18.21 1.13
N VAL A 194 27.07 -17.31 0.52
CA VAL A 194 27.02 -15.89 0.89
C VAL A 194 26.46 -15.69 2.31
N LEU A 195 25.42 -16.44 2.70
CA LEU A 195 24.88 -16.42 4.06
C LEU A 195 25.87 -16.94 5.11
N GLN A 196 26.61 -18.00 4.79
CA GLN A 196 27.68 -18.50 5.66
C GLN A 196 28.80 -17.49 5.85
N GLN A 197 29.18 -16.79 4.78
CA GLN A 197 30.20 -15.75 4.84
C GLN A 197 29.78 -14.59 5.75
N MET A 198 28.52 -14.13 5.64
CA MET A 198 27.99 -13.08 6.54
C MET A 198 27.96 -13.51 8.00
N GLU A 199 27.52 -14.74 8.28
CA GLU A 199 27.48 -15.27 9.66
C GLU A 199 28.89 -15.35 10.27
N LEU A 200 29.88 -15.76 9.48
CA LEU A 200 31.28 -15.84 9.91
C LEU A 200 31.84 -14.45 10.27
N GLU A 201 31.60 -13.46 9.42
CA GLU A 201 32.05 -12.08 9.66
C GLU A 201 31.38 -11.48 10.91
N TRP A 202 30.10 -11.76 11.11
CA TRP A 202 29.36 -11.31 12.28
C TRP A 202 29.90 -11.92 13.58
N GLN A 203 30.16 -13.23 13.61
CA GLN A 203 30.75 -13.91 14.77
C GLN A 203 32.14 -13.37 15.10
N GLN A 204 32.95 -13.08 14.08
CA GLN A 204 34.29 -12.53 14.27
C GLN A 204 34.23 -11.08 14.82
N ALA A 205 33.26 -10.28 14.38
CA ALA A 205 33.01 -8.95 14.92
C ALA A 205 32.55 -9.00 16.39
N LEU A 206 31.69 -9.95 16.73
CA LEU A 206 31.25 -10.23 18.11
C LEU A 206 32.43 -10.60 19.02
N GLN A 207 33.31 -11.49 18.57
CA GLN A 207 34.51 -11.87 19.33
C GLN A 207 35.48 -10.69 19.53
N ARG A 208 35.68 -9.84 18.50
CA ARG A 208 36.46 -8.60 18.65
C ARG A 208 35.85 -7.67 19.69
N ALA A 209 34.54 -7.42 19.61
CA ALA A 209 33.83 -6.57 20.57
C ALA A 209 33.96 -7.12 22.01
N TYR A 210 33.85 -8.44 22.18
CA TYR A 210 34.00 -9.08 23.50
C TYR A 210 35.43 -9.00 24.03
N ALA A 211 36.44 -9.17 23.17
CA ALA A 211 37.85 -9.00 23.54
C ALA A 211 38.15 -7.54 23.94
N GLU A 212 37.70 -6.57 23.15
CA GLU A 212 37.84 -5.14 23.43
C GLU A 212 37.09 -4.73 24.71
N GLU A 213 35.89 -5.26 24.93
CA GLU A 213 35.12 -5.05 26.15
C GLU A 213 35.83 -5.67 27.38
N SER A 214 36.40 -6.88 27.25
CA SER A 214 37.18 -7.51 28.32
C SER A 214 38.45 -6.72 28.66
N HIS A 215 39.09 -6.07 27.68
CA HIS A 215 40.22 -5.17 27.90
C HIS A 215 39.79 -3.84 28.53
N ARG A 216 38.57 -3.37 28.25
CA ARG A 216 38.01 -2.13 28.82
C ARG A 216 37.67 -2.25 30.31
N TRP A 217 37.28 -3.43 30.78
CA TRP A 217 36.93 -3.67 32.20
C TRP A 217 38.11 -4.06 33.10
N ASN A 218 39.28 -4.41 32.54
CA ASN A 218 40.48 -4.79 33.29
C ASN A 218 41.44 -3.61 33.60
N LEU A 219 41.03 -2.37 33.32
CA LEU A 219 41.84 -1.16 33.51
C LEU A 219 41.34 -0.27 34.67
N LYS A 220 41.01 -0.86 35.82
CA LYS A 220 40.58 -0.11 37.01
C LYS A 220 41.23 -0.61 38.29
#